data_AF-A0AAP0H154-F1
#
_entry.id   AF-A0AAP0H154-F1
#
_cell.length_a   1.000
_cell.length_b   1.000
_cell.length_c   1.000
_cell.angle_alpha   90.00
_cell.angle_beta   90.00
_cell.angle_gamma   90.00
#
_symmetry.space_group_name_H-M   'P 1'
#
loop_
_entity.id
_entity.type
_entity.pdbx_description
1 polymer ?
#
loop_
_entity_poly.entity_id
_entity_poly.type
_entity_poly.pdbx_seq_one_letter_code
_entity_poly.pdbx_strand_id
1 'polypeptide(L)'
;MTEEESEFNSVLDGLGPRFHEWWGTGILPVDADLLPQTLPGFKTPFRLLPTGMRPRLTNAEMTNLRKLAKSLPCHFALGRNRNHQGLAASIIKLWEKSMIAKIAVKRGIQNTNNELMAEELKKLTGGVLLLRNKYYIVIYRGKDFVPTTVATALAERQEMTKEIQDEEEKMRNRSVEPAATSVEHGQVALAGSLAEFYEAQAQWGREKTTEEHEKMLVEASKTKITRVVKKLEHKLFIAQSKRSKADKELAKIRESWLPAGAPEDQETITDEERVMFRRVGLRMKPYLPLGIRGVFDGVIENMHLHWKHRELVKLISKQKDIEFVEETARFLEYESGGILIDIVRVPKGYAIIYYRGKNYQRPISIRPRSLPSKARALKRWKALQKYEALTEHVSELENTIKQMKAQDAGLEDIKDMSSQNSDEIELHDPFLESSQDEDENSFSDDDDYEDDDDDLEDEDEDDEDE
;
A
#
# COMPACT_ATOMS: atom_id res chain seq x y z
N MET A 1 -0.12 -37.83 17.56
CA MET A 1 1.08 -37.28 16.92
C MET A 1 1.20 -37.98 15.59
N THR A 2 1.05 -37.26 14.48
CA THR A 2 1.24 -37.83 13.13
C THR A 2 2.73 -38.08 12.87
N GLU A 3 3.07 -38.88 11.86
CA GLU A 3 4.48 -39.13 11.50
C GLU A 3 5.22 -37.82 11.17
N GLU A 4 4.56 -36.92 10.43
CA GLU A 4 5.07 -35.58 10.11
C GLU A 4 5.35 -34.72 11.35
N GLU A 5 4.47 -34.79 12.36
CA GLU A 5 4.68 -34.09 13.64
C GLU A 5 5.86 -34.65 14.41
N SER A 6 6.08 -35.97 14.37
CA SER A 6 7.23 -36.61 15.01
C SER A 6 8.54 -36.22 14.34
N GLU A 7 8.57 -36.18 13.00
CA GLU A 7 9.72 -35.70 12.24
C GLU A 7 10.02 -34.24 12.55
N PHE A 8 9.00 -33.39 12.53
CA PHE A 8 9.14 -31.98 12.90
C PHE A 8 9.70 -31.82 14.31
N ASN A 9 9.19 -32.59 15.27
CA ASN A 9 9.68 -32.55 16.63
C ASN A 9 11.15 -32.97 16.73
N SER A 10 11.55 -34.03 16.03
CA SER A 10 12.95 -34.49 15.95
C SER A 10 13.87 -33.45 15.31
N VAL A 11 13.40 -32.69 14.31
CA VAL A 11 14.17 -31.57 13.75
C VAL A 11 14.44 -30.51 14.81
N LEU A 12 13.43 -30.13 15.58
CA LEU A 12 13.56 -29.07 16.59
C LEU A 12 14.47 -29.47 17.77
N ASP A 13 14.54 -30.75 18.14
CA ASP A 13 15.45 -31.23 19.21
C ASP A 13 16.92 -30.94 18.90
N GLY A 14 17.28 -30.90 17.61
CA GLY A 14 18.62 -30.57 17.16
C GLY A 14 18.96 -29.08 17.11
N LEU A 15 18.00 -28.18 17.38
CA LEU A 15 18.14 -26.73 17.17
C LEU A 15 18.28 -25.92 18.46
N GLY A 16 17.80 -26.42 19.59
CA GLY A 16 17.92 -25.74 20.89
C GLY A 16 16.92 -26.20 21.96
N PRO A 17 16.96 -25.58 23.15
CA PRO A 17 16.04 -25.86 24.25
C PRO A 17 14.60 -25.48 23.89
N ARG A 18 13.61 -26.18 24.46
CA ARG A 18 12.19 -25.96 24.17
C ARG A 18 11.60 -24.82 25.00
N PHE A 19 10.66 -24.10 24.41
CA PHE A 19 9.87 -23.08 25.11
C PHE A 19 8.65 -23.72 25.77
N HIS A 20 8.71 -23.92 27.09
CA HIS A 20 7.65 -24.60 27.84
C HIS A 20 6.42 -23.72 28.14
N GLU A 21 6.56 -22.39 28.16
CA GLU A 21 5.46 -21.44 28.37
C GLU A 21 4.69 -21.14 27.06
N TRP A 22 4.65 -22.11 26.15
CA TRP A 22 4.02 -21.95 24.84
C TRP A 22 2.50 -21.85 24.96
N TRP A 23 1.95 -20.70 24.56
CA TRP A 23 0.50 -20.45 24.55
C TRP A 23 -0.25 -21.11 23.38
N GLY A 24 0.45 -21.89 22.55
CA GLY A 24 -0.04 -22.32 21.24
C GLY A 24 -0.40 -23.78 21.24
N THR A 25 -1.16 -24.18 20.23
CA THR A 25 -1.48 -25.59 20.02
C THR A 25 -0.33 -26.30 19.31
N GLY A 26 -0.13 -27.58 19.63
CA GLY A 26 0.84 -28.45 18.95
C GLY A 26 2.22 -28.51 19.61
N ILE A 27 3.25 -28.66 18.77
CA ILE A 27 4.64 -28.94 19.18
C ILE A 27 5.28 -27.69 19.78
N LEU A 28 6.02 -27.88 20.89
CA LEU A 28 6.74 -26.79 21.56
C LEU A 28 7.87 -26.25 20.67
N PRO A 29 7.86 -24.95 20.32
CA PRO A 29 8.94 -24.34 19.57
C PRO A 29 10.22 -24.26 20.41
N VAL A 30 11.34 -24.02 19.74
CA VAL A 30 12.62 -23.74 20.39
C VAL A 30 12.60 -22.35 21.00
N ASP A 31 13.04 -22.22 22.25
CA ASP A 31 13.18 -20.92 22.90
C ASP A 31 14.41 -20.19 22.34
N ALA A 32 14.15 -19.21 21.47
CA ALA A 32 15.22 -18.43 20.87
C ALA A 32 15.91 -17.50 21.88
N ASP A 33 15.26 -17.18 23.00
CA ASP A 33 15.85 -16.31 24.01
C ASP A 33 16.89 -17.04 24.86
N LEU A 34 16.89 -18.38 24.87
CA LEU A 34 17.90 -19.20 25.53
C LEU A 34 19.10 -19.52 24.62
N LEU A 35 19.00 -19.22 23.32
CA LEU A 35 20.12 -19.37 22.39
C LEU A 35 21.19 -18.28 22.62
N PRO A 36 22.48 -18.56 22.35
CA PRO A 36 23.57 -17.60 22.51
C PRO A 36 23.28 -16.27 21.82
N GLN A 37 23.45 -15.16 22.54
CA GLN A 37 23.16 -13.83 21.99
C GLN A 37 24.15 -13.45 20.87
N THR A 38 25.43 -13.72 21.13
CA THR A 38 26.52 -13.48 20.20
C THR A 38 27.37 -14.73 20.04
N LEU A 39 27.74 -15.07 18.82
CA LEU A 39 28.63 -16.16 18.50
C LEU A 39 29.95 -15.56 17.96
N PRO A 40 31.08 -15.75 18.66
CA PRO A 40 32.36 -15.22 18.19
C PRO A 40 32.70 -15.83 16.84
N GLY A 41 32.98 -14.97 15.85
CA GLY A 41 33.29 -15.39 14.49
C GLY A 41 32.08 -15.79 13.64
N PHE A 42 30.85 -15.44 14.04
CA PHE A 42 29.67 -15.67 13.19
C PHE A 42 29.82 -14.99 11.83
N LYS A 43 29.72 -15.78 10.76
CA LYS A 43 29.70 -15.31 9.38
C LYS A 43 28.32 -15.59 8.78
N THR A 44 27.84 -14.67 7.95
CA THR A 44 26.63 -14.89 7.15
C THR A 44 26.84 -16.11 6.24
N PRO A 45 25.81 -16.93 6.00
CA PRO A 45 25.95 -18.14 5.20
C PRO A 45 26.35 -17.79 3.77
N PHE A 46 27.22 -18.62 3.20
CA PHE A 46 27.58 -18.51 1.78
C PHE A 46 26.35 -18.79 0.92
N ARG A 47 26.13 -17.94 -0.08
CA ARG A 47 24.94 -17.95 -0.92
C ARG A 47 25.35 -17.85 -2.37
N LEU A 48 24.77 -18.70 -3.22
CA LEU A 48 25.06 -18.75 -4.64
C LEU A 48 23.79 -19.06 -5.40
N LEU A 49 23.39 -18.15 -6.29
CA LEU A 49 22.24 -18.34 -7.16
C LEU A 49 22.67 -19.13 -8.41
N PRO A 50 21.98 -20.24 -8.76
CA PRO A 50 22.23 -20.94 -10.01
C PRO A 50 22.04 -20.05 -11.24
N THR A 51 22.88 -20.24 -12.26
CA THR A 51 22.86 -19.46 -13.50
C THR A 51 21.50 -19.52 -14.18
N GLY A 52 20.98 -18.37 -14.62
CA GLY A 52 19.69 -18.26 -15.32
C GLY A 52 18.46 -18.20 -14.41
N MET A 53 18.61 -18.32 -13.09
CA MET A 53 17.52 -18.11 -12.14
C MET A 53 17.38 -16.64 -11.73
N ARG A 54 16.15 -16.20 -11.48
CA ARG A 54 15.88 -14.86 -10.94
C ARG A 54 16.07 -14.85 -9.41
N PRO A 55 16.78 -13.87 -8.83
CA PRO A 55 17.02 -13.79 -7.39
C PRO A 55 15.75 -13.40 -6.61
N ARG A 56 14.89 -12.56 -7.20
CA ARG A 56 13.65 -12.09 -6.55
C ARG A 56 12.52 -13.11 -6.70
N LEU A 57 11.70 -13.21 -5.65
CA LEU A 57 10.46 -13.99 -5.68
C LEU A 57 9.37 -13.23 -6.46
N THR A 58 8.56 -13.96 -7.23
CA THR A 58 7.35 -13.38 -7.84
C THR A 58 6.24 -13.23 -6.80
N ASN A 59 5.22 -12.40 -7.09
CA ASN A 59 4.08 -12.22 -6.20
C ASN A 59 3.31 -13.53 -5.95
N ALA A 60 3.19 -14.38 -6.99
CA ALA A 60 2.59 -15.70 -6.88
C ALA A 60 3.41 -16.63 -5.96
N GLU A 61 4.73 -16.69 -6.14
CA GLU A 61 5.64 -17.47 -5.27
C GLU A 61 5.57 -17.00 -3.82
N MET A 62 5.62 -15.69 -3.56
CA MET A 62 5.47 -15.13 -2.22
C MET A 62 4.14 -15.54 -1.58
N THR A 63 3.06 -15.51 -2.34
CA THR A 63 1.72 -15.87 -1.86
C THR A 63 1.63 -17.35 -1.53
N ASN A 64 2.17 -18.22 -2.38
CA ASN A 64 2.22 -19.66 -2.13
C ASN A 64 3.06 -19.99 -0.88
N LEU A 65 4.23 -19.38 -0.72
CA LEU A 65 5.06 -19.56 0.48
C LEU A 65 4.36 -19.05 1.75
N ARG A 66 3.62 -17.94 1.68
CA ARG A 66 2.80 -17.47 2.82
C ARG A 66 1.67 -18.42 3.16
N LYS A 67 1.01 -19.02 2.16
CA LYS A 67 -0.02 -20.06 2.39
C LYS A 67 0.56 -21.27 3.11
N LEU A 68 1.72 -21.78 2.65
CA LEU A 68 2.46 -22.87 3.32
C LEU A 68 2.86 -22.50 4.76
N ALA A 69 3.35 -21.28 4.98
CA ALA A 69 3.73 -20.83 6.31
C ALA A 69 2.53 -20.72 7.29
N LYS A 70 1.30 -20.54 6.78
CA LYS A 70 0.11 -20.43 7.62
C LYS A 70 -0.19 -21.74 8.33
N SER A 71 -0.13 -22.86 7.60
CA SER A 71 -0.39 -24.20 8.14
C SER A 71 0.76 -24.77 8.99
N LEU A 72 2.00 -24.31 8.76
CA LEU A 72 3.16 -24.82 9.51
C LEU A 72 3.15 -24.42 11.00
N PRO A 73 3.57 -25.31 11.91
CA PRO A 73 3.84 -24.97 13.30
C PRO A 73 4.98 -23.95 13.45
N CYS A 74 5.06 -23.30 14.60
CA CYS A 74 6.17 -22.39 14.88
C CYS A 74 7.44 -23.19 15.22
N HIS A 75 8.57 -22.77 14.66
CA HIS A 75 9.86 -23.42 14.89
C HIS A 75 10.58 -22.81 16.09
N PHE A 76 10.49 -21.48 16.23
CA PHE A 76 11.15 -20.71 17.27
C PHE A 76 10.15 -19.78 17.96
N ALA A 77 10.42 -19.46 19.23
CA ALA A 77 9.75 -18.41 19.98
C ALA A 77 10.78 -17.36 20.41
N LEU A 78 10.60 -16.11 19.99
CA LEU A 78 11.53 -15.01 20.19
C LEU A 78 10.89 -13.88 21.01
N GLY A 79 11.63 -13.35 21.98
CA GLY A 79 11.22 -12.23 22.79
C GLY A 79 12.19 -11.04 22.78
N ARG A 80 13.49 -11.30 22.55
CA ARG A 80 14.52 -10.26 22.45
C ARG A 80 14.42 -9.50 21.12
N ASN A 81 14.80 -8.22 21.12
CA ASN A 81 14.83 -7.38 19.90
C ASN A 81 16.16 -7.35 19.17
N ARG A 82 17.26 -7.75 19.84
CA ARG A 82 18.63 -7.66 19.32
C ARG A 82 19.45 -8.90 19.65
N ASN A 83 20.61 -9.00 19.01
CA ASN A 83 21.61 -10.05 19.23
C ASN A 83 21.02 -11.44 18.91
N HIS A 84 20.65 -11.61 17.65
CA HIS A 84 20.03 -12.82 17.13
C HIS A 84 21.02 -13.77 16.47
N GLN A 85 22.32 -13.71 16.78
CA GLN A 85 23.33 -14.53 16.12
C GLN A 85 23.15 -16.03 16.40
N GLY A 86 22.87 -16.43 17.64
CA GLY A 86 22.57 -17.82 17.97
C GLY A 86 21.29 -18.32 17.31
N LEU A 87 20.24 -17.50 17.28
CA LEU A 87 19.01 -17.82 16.56
C LEU A 87 19.27 -17.96 15.05
N ALA A 88 20.04 -17.06 14.45
CA ALA A 88 20.40 -17.11 13.04
C ALA A 88 21.17 -18.40 12.69
N ALA A 89 22.10 -18.84 13.54
CA ALA A 89 22.81 -20.11 13.37
C ALA A 89 21.84 -21.31 13.40
N SER A 90 20.90 -21.33 14.35
CA SER A 90 19.87 -22.38 14.41
C SER A 90 18.92 -22.33 13.20
N ILE A 91 18.58 -21.15 12.68
CA ILE A 91 17.78 -21.01 11.45
C ILE A 91 18.53 -21.56 10.24
N ILE A 92 19.83 -21.28 10.11
CA ILE A 92 20.64 -21.81 9.00
C ILE A 92 20.67 -23.34 9.04
N LYS A 93 20.84 -23.93 10.23
CA LYS A 93 20.76 -25.38 10.43
C LYS A 93 19.36 -25.94 10.11
N LEU A 94 18.30 -25.21 10.46
CA LEU A 94 16.92 -25.57 10.12
C LEU A 94 16.69 -25.56 8.59
N TRP A 95 17.35 -24.67 7.85
CA TRP A 95 17.18 -24.55 6.39
C TRP A 95 17.78 -25.68 5.56
N GLU A 96 18.61 -26.52 6.17
CA GLU A 96 19.07 -27.77 5.57
C GLU A 96 17.93 -28.78 5.42
N LYS A 97 16.91 -28.71 6.31
CA LYS A 97 15.76 -29.61 6.29
C LYS A 97 14.45 -28.94 5.84
N SER A 98 14.29 -27.64 6.05
CA SER A 98 13.06 -26.90 5.76
C SER A 98 13.30 -25.65 4.91
N MET A 99 12.27 -25.20 4.18
CA MET A 99 12.39 -24.02 3.31
C MET A 99 12.07 -22.70 4.04
N ILE A 100 11.25 -22.78 5.08
CA ILE A 100 10.62 -21.65 5.76
C ILE A 100 10.90 -21.76 7.26
N ALA A 101 11.37 -20.67 7.85
CA ALA A 101 11.45 -20.52 9.30
C ALA A 101 10.28 -19.66 9.78
N LYS A 102 9.40 -20.24 10.60
CA LYS A 102 8.29 -19.55 11.27
C LYS A 102 8.66 -19.28 12.73
N ILE A 103 8.72 -18.01 13.09
CA ILE A 103 9.16 -17.54 14.40
C ILE A 103 7.98 -16.85 15.06
N ALA A 104 7.59 -17.31 16.24
CA ALA A 104 6.57 -16.68 17.05
C ALA A 104 7.19 -15.60 17.93
N VAL A 105 6.49 -14.47 18.06
CA VAL A 105 6.85 -13.41 19.00
C VAL A 105 6.17 -13.70 20.33
N LYS A 106 6.97 -13.81 21.40
CA LYS A 106 6.45 -14.07 22.75
C LYS A 106 5.51 -12.94 23.20
N ARG A 107 4.39 -13.31 23.82
CA ARG A 107 3.38 -12.34 24.29
C ARG A 107 3.79 -11.79 25.66
N GLY A 108 3.41 -10.54 25.96
CA GLY A 108 3.63 -9.93 27.27
C GLY A 108 5.02 -9.31 27.49
N ILE A 109 5.93 -9.41 26.51
CA ILE A 109 7.23 -8.74 26.59
C ILE A 109 7.06 -7.28 26.20
N GLN A 110 7.47 -6.38 27.10
CA GLN A 110 7.40 -4.94 26.89
C GLN A 110 8.46 -4.48 25.87
N ASN A 111 8.14 -3.45 25.10
CA ASN A 111 9.02 -2.83 24.11
C ASN A 111 9.49 -3.77 22.98
N THR A 112 8.71 -4.77 22.58
CA THR A 112 9.03 -5.60 21.42
C THR A 112 8.90 -4.80 20.12
N ASN A 113 9.95 -4.80 19.30
CA ASN A 113 9.95 -4.16 17.99
C ASN A 113 10.18 -5.19 16.89
N ASN A 114 9.08 -5.59 16.24
CA ASN A 114 9.09 -6.64 15.23
C ASN A 114 9.80 -6.26 13.95
N GLU A 115 9.95 -4.96 13.67
CA GLU A 115 10.73 -4.45 12.55
C GLU A 115 12.21 -4.72 12.76
N LEU A 116 12.75 -4.30 13.91
CA LEU A 116 14.15 -4.51 14.26
C LEU A 116 14.52 -5.99 14.31
N MET A 117 13.66 -6.82 14.92
CA MET A 117 13.87 -8.28 14.96
C MET A 117 13.97 -8.87 13.55
N ALA A 118 13.03 -8.51 12.67
CA ALA A 118 12.97 -9.05 11.31
C ALA A 118 14.16 -8.56 10.44
N GLU A 119 14.56 -7.29 10.58
CA GLU A 119 15.69 -6.72 9.86
C GLU A 119 17.02 -7.34 10.29
N GLU A 120 17.25 -7.51 11.59
CA GLU A 120 18.46 -8.15 12.08
C GLU A 120 18.53 -9.61 11.63
N LEU A 121 17.42 -10.35 11.72
CA LEU A 121 17.36 -11.73 11.24
C LEU A 121 17.60 -11.83 9.73
N LYS A 122 17.01 -10.92 8.94
CA LYS A 122 17.25 -10.82 7.50
C LYS A 122 18.73 -10.58 7.20
N LYS A 123 19.38 -9.68 7.94
CA LYS A 123 20.80 -9.36 7.77
C LYS A 123 21.72 -10.52 8.15
N LEU A 124 21.46 -11.19 9.27
CA LEU A 124 22.29 -12.29 9.77
C LEU A 124 22.14 -13.57 8.96
N THR A 125 20.93 -13.86 8.50
CA THR A 125 20.65 -15.11 7.77
C THR A 125 20.72 -14.93 6.26
N GLY A 126 20.51 -13.72 5.73
CA GLY A 126 20.37 -13.43 4.30
C GLY A 126 19.04 -13.93 3.70
N GLY A 127 18.09 -14.37 4.53
CA GLY A 127 16.79 -14.88 4.07
C GLY A 127 15.85 -13.78 3.58
N VAL A 128 14.82 -14.17 2.83
CA VAL A 128 13.78 -13.27 2.34
C VAL A 128 12.62 -13.22 3.34
N LEU A 129 12.29 -12.03 3.83
CA LEU A 129 11.15 -11.82 4.73
C LEU A 129 9.84 -12.02 3.95
N LEU A 130 9.00 -12.95 4.40
CA LEU A 130 7.70 -13.23 3.77
C LEU A 130 6.53 -12.52 4.46
N LEU A 131 6.52 -12.58 5.79
CA LEU A 131 5.46 -12.03 6.64
C LEU A 131 6.07 -11.48 7.93
N ARG A 132 5.63 -10.28 8.30
CA ARG A 132 5.90 -9.64 9.59
C ARG A 132 4.58 -9.19 10.18
N ASN A 133 4.18 -9.76 11.31
CA ASN A 133 3.01 -9.35 12.05
C ASN A 133 3.35 -9.25 13.55
N LYS A 134 2.42 -8.76 14.38
CA LYS A 134 2.57 -8.66 15.84
C LYS A 134 2.94 -9.99 16.49
N TYR A 135 2.45 -11.10 15.93
CA TYR A 135 2.59 -12.44 16.50
C TYR A 135 3.65 -13.31 15.85
N TYR A 136 3.97 -13.08 14.57
CA TYR A 136 4.81 -13.99 13.79
C TYR A 136 5.76 -13.23 12.86
N ILE A 137 6.97 -13.76 12.73
CA ILE A 137 7.94 -13.40 11.71
C ILE A 137 8.21 -14.67 10.89
N VAL A 138 8.03 -14.59 9.58
CA VAL A 138 8.24 -15.71 8.66
C VAL A 138 9.32 -15.35 7.65
N ILE A 139 10.37 -16.16 7.60
CA ILE A 139 11.52 -15.96 6.73
C ILE A 139 11.71 -17.18 5.84
N TYR A 140 11.88 -16.93 4.55
CA TYR A 140 12.23 -17.93 3.55
C TYR A 140 13.75 -17.95 3.34
N ARG A 141 14.33 -19.15 3.20
CA ARG A 141 15.78 -19.30 3.06
C ARG A 141 16.39 -18.61 1.83
N GLY A 142 15.64 -18.48 0.74
CA GLY A 142 16.12 -17.97 -0.56
C GLY A 142 16.39 -19.08 -1.60
N LYS A 143 16.37 -18.73 -2.89
CA LYS A 143 16.70 -19.65 -4.00
C LYS A 143 18.21 -19.90 -4.13
N ASP A 144 18.98 -19.05 -3.49
CA ASP A 144 20.43 -18.92 -3.42
C ASP A 144 21.05 -19.62 -2.20
N PHE A 145 20.23 -20.25 -1.36
CA PHE A 145 20.72 -20.93 -0.15
C PHE A 145 21.52 -22.18 -0.51
N VAL A 146 22.75 -22.25 0.03
CA VAL A 146 23.64 -23.39 -0.12
C VAL A 146 23.92 -23.99 1.27
N PRO A 147 23.73 -25.31 1.46
CA PRO A 147 24.05 -25.96 2.73
C PRO A 147 25.52 -25.79 3.12
N THR A 148 25.79 -25.77 4.43
CA THR A 148 27.12 -25.48 4.98
C THR A 148 28.22 -26.40 4.42
N THR A 149 27.91 -27.67 4.21
CA THR A 149 28.84 -28.67 3.66
C THR A 149 29.24 -28.41 2.21
N VAL A 150 28.33 -27.88 1.40
CA VAL A 150 28.58 -27.54 -0.01
C VAL A 150 29.22 -26.15 -0.12
N ALA A 151 28.86 -25.24 0.78
CA ALA A 151 29.41 -23.90 0.85
C ALA A 151 30.94 -23.89 1.03
N THR A 152 31.49 -24.74 1.91
CA THR A 152 32.94 -24.82 2.11
C THR A 152 33.66 -25.27 0.84
N ALA A 153 33.17 -26.33 0.19
CA ALA A 153 33.76 -26.84 -1.05
C ALA A 153 33.67 -25.85 -2.21
N LEU A 154 32.58 -25.07 -2.31
CA LEU A 154 32.42 -24.02 -3.32
C LEU A 154 33.30 -22.80 -3.03
N ALA A 155 33.44 -22.39 -1.77
CA ALA A 155 34.30 -21.28 -1.38
C ALA A 155 35.77 -21.61 -1.68
N GLU A 156 36.25 -22.79 -1.30
CA GLU A 156 37.60 -23.28 -1.64
C GLU A 156 37.82 -23.27 -3.16
N ARG A 157 36.84 -23.77 -3.93
CA ARG A 157 36.93 -23.76 -5.40
C ARG A 157 36.96 -22.35 -5.99
N GLN A 158 36.20 -21.40 -5.41
CA GLN A 158 36.20 -20.01 -5.86
C GLN A 158 37.54 -19.32 -5.58
N GLU A 159 38.12 -19.56 -4.40
CA GLU A 159 39.47 -19.08 -4.05
C GLU A 159 40.50 -19.62 -5.04
N MET A 160 40.50 -20.92 -5.31
CA MET A 160 41.38 -21.54 -6.32
C MET A 160 41.21 -20.93 -7.71
N THR A 161 39.97 -20.70 -8.17
CA THR A 161 39.74 -20.06 -9.48
C THR A 161 40.20 -18.62 -9.53
N LYS A 162 40.08 -17.89 -8.42
CA LYS A 162 40.52 -16.50 -8.32
C LYS A 162 42.05 -16.42 -8.31
N GLU A 163 42.72 -17.32 -7.58
CA GLU A 163 44.18 -17.43 -7.61
C GLU A 163 44.70 -17.70 -9.02
N ILE A 164 44.05 -18.60 -9.77
CA ILE A 164 44.39 -18.86 -11.18
C ILE A 164 44.17 -17.61 -12.04
N GLN A 165 43.06 -16.89 -11.86
CA GLN A 165 42.79 -15.65 -12.61
C GLN A 165 43.80 -14.54 -12.27
N ASP A 166 44.12 -14.37 -10.99
CA ASP A 166 45.10 -13.38 -10.53
C ASP A 166 46.50 -13.72 -11.08
N GLU A 167 46.85 -15.01 -11.18
CA GLU A 167 48.06 -15.46 -11.86
C GLU A 167 48.04 -15.17 -13.37
N GLU A 168 46.92 -15.47 -14.06
CA GLU A 168 46.75 -15.16 -15.48
C GLU A 168 46.82 -13.65 -15.76
N GLU A 169 46.17 -12.82 -14.94
CA GLU A 169 46.22 -11.36 -15.03
C GLU A 169 47.62 -10.83 -14.71
N LYS A 170 48.31 -11.39 -13.73
CA LYS A 170 49.71 -11.04 -13.43
C LYS A 170 50.64 -11.38 -14.60
N MET A 171 50.40 -12.49 -15.29
CA MET A 171 51.13 -12.87 -16.50
C MET A 171 50.79 -11.94 -17.68
N ARG A 172 49.52 -11.55 -17.84
CA ARG A 172 49.07 -10.58 -18.85
C ARG A 172 49.65 -9.18 -18.59
N ASN A 173 49.66 -8.72 -17.34
CA ASN A 173 50.23 -7.43 -16.96
C ASN A 173 51.75 -7.42 -17.08
N ARG A 174 52.42 -8.55 -16.81
CA ARG A 174 53.87 -8.70 -17.04
C ARG A 174 54.25 -8.70 -18.52
N SER A 175 53.34 -9.07 -19.42
CA SER A 175 53.53 -8.96 -20.87
C SER A 175 53.33 -7.53 -21.43
N VAL A 176 52.92 -6.57 -20.59
CA VAL A 176 52.71 -5.14 -20.94
C VAL A 176 53.78 -4.23 -20.29
N GLU A 177 54.95 -4.76 -19.93
CA GLU A 177 56.15 -3.94 -19.73
C GLU A 177 56.62 -3.38 -21.08
N PRO A 178 56.87 -2.06 -21.20
CA PRO A 178 57.14 -1.42 -22.48
C PRO A 178 58.53 -1.84 -22.96
N ALA A 179 58.59 -2.65 -24.00
CA ALA A 179 59.78 -2.77 -24.80
C ALA A 179 60.08 -1.39 -25.40
N ALA A 180 61.06 -0.70 -24.82
CA ALA A 180 61.67 0.48 -25.42
C ALA A 180 62.37 0.06 -26.72
N THR A 181 61.64 0.12 -27.84
CA THR A 181 62.20 0.10 -29.18
C THR A 181 61.68 1.28 -29.98
N SER A 182 62.58 2.24 -30.07
CA SER A 182 62.72 3.32 -31.03
C SER A 182 62.03 3.18 -32.40
N VAL A 183 61.43 4.30 -32.82
CA VAL A 183 61.33 4.90 -34.17
C VAL A 183 60.00 4.80 -34.96
N GLU A 184 59.47 6.01 -35.21
CA GLU A 184 58.69 6.58 -36.34
C GLU A 184 57.16 6.40 -36.52
N HIS A 185 56.51 7.57 -36.41
CA HIS A 185 55.41 8.12 -37.22
C HIS A 185 54.22 7.23 -37.59
N GLY A 186 53.16 7.38 -36.81
CA GLY A 186 51.78 7.18 -37.25
C GLY A 186 50.85 7.80 -36.22
N GLN A 187 50.11 8.83 -36.62
CA GLN A 187 49.07 9.46 -35.80
C GLN A 187 48.11 8.41 -35.27
N VAL A 188 48.19 8.15 -33.98
CA VAL A 188 47.07 7.66 -33.20
C VAL A 188 46.97 8.65 -32.05
N ALA A 189 45.90 9.45 -32.06
CA ALA A 189 45.58 10.35 -30.96
C ALA A 189 45.42 9.51 -29.70
N LEU A 190 46.45 9.52 -28.86
CA LEU A 190 46.45 8.89 -27.55
C LEU A 190 45.80 9.86 -26.58
N ALA A 191 44.52 9.66 -26.30
CA ALA A 191 43.76 10.45 -25.34
C ALA A 191 44.51 10.51 -24.00
N GLY A 192 44.77 11.73 -23.50
CA GLY A 192 45.50 11.98 -22.25
C GLY A 192 46.86 12.69 -22.42
N SER A 193 47.19 13.21 -23.61
CA SER A 193 48.41 13.99 -23.83
C SER A 193 48.30 15.39 -23.20
N LEU A 194 49.41 15.89 -22.64
CA LEU A 194 49.54 17.22 -22.03
C LEU A 194 49.25 18.37 -23.04
N ALA A 195 49.35 18.09 -24.34
CA ALA A 195 48.90 19.00 -25.40
C ALA A 195 47.36 19.10 -25.48
N GLU A 196 46.63 18.00 -25.30
CA GLU A 196 45.16 18.01 -25.22
C GLU A 196 44.69 18.75 -23.97
N PHE A 197 45.43 18.66 -22.87
CA PHE A 197 45.16 19.45 -21.66
C PHE A 197 45.27 20.96 -21.92
N TYR A 198 46.33 21.41 -22.60
CA TYR A 198 46.47 22.84 -22.92
C TYR A 198 45.49 23.32 -23.98
N GLU A 199 45.13 22.49 -24.97
CA GLU A 199 44.07 22.81 -25.93
C GLU A 199 42.70 22.87 -25.24
N ALA A 200 42.39 21.93 -24.35
CA ALA A 200 41.18 21.96 -23.54
C ALA A 200 41.17 23.17 -22.59
N GLN A 201 42.30 23.52 -21.98
CA GLN A 201 42.44 24.70 -21.11
C GLN A 201 42.32 26.01 -21.91
N ALA A 202 42.84 26.09 -23.13
CA ALA A 202 42.69 27.27 -23.98
C ALA A 202 41.26 27.42 -24.52
N GLN A 203 40.57 26.30 -24.75
CA GLN A 203 39.22 26.27 -25.30
C GLN A 203 38.13 26.41 -24.22
N TRP A 204 38.37 25.94 -22.98
CA TRP A 204 37.40 25.92 -21.87
C TRP A 204 37.82 26.74 -20.63
N GLY A 205 39.08 27.17 -20.55
CA GLY A 205 39.64 27.92 -19.40
C GLY A 205 39.62 29.44 -19.55
N ARG A 206 38.68 30.00 -20.32
CA ARG A 206 38.40 31.44 -20.24
C ARG A 206 37.75 31.74 -18.89
N GLU A 207 38.27 32.71 -18.15
CA GLU A 207 37.57 33.28 -16.98
C GLU A 207 36.24 33.87 -17.46
N LYS A 208 35.12 33.24 -17.07
CA LYS A 208 33.78 33.73 -17.39
C LYS A 208 33.56 35.08 -16.72
N THR A 209 33.02 36.03 -17.47
CA THR A 209 32.67 37.34 -16.91
C THR A 209 31.55 37.19 -15.86
N THR A 210 31.50 38.09 -14.88
CA THR A 210 30.49 38.06 -13.81
C THR A 210 29.06 38.02 -14.37
N GLU A 211 28.80 38.74 -15.47
CA GLU A 211 27.51 38.74 -16.18
C GLU A 211 27.18 37.40 -16.84
N GLU A 212 28.16 36.68 -17.39
CA GLU A 212 27.95 35.33 -17.95
C GLU A 212 27.68 34.31 -16.86
N HIS A 213 28.31 34.48 -15.69
CA HIS A 213 28.07 33.64 -14.52
C HIS A 213 26.65 33.84 -13.96
N GLU A 214 26.17 35.09 -13.87
CA GLU A 214 24.80 35.40 -13.47
C GLU A 214 23.76 34.85 -14.45
N LYS A 215 23.99 35.01 -15.77
CA LYS A 215 23.12 34.42 -16.80
C LYS A 215 23.08 32.89 -16.70
N MET A 216 24.23 32.26 -16.45
CA MET A 216 24.33 30.81 -16.27
C MET A 216 23.58 30.34 -15.01
N LEU A 217 23.62 31.09 -13.91
CA LEU A 217 22.86 30.79 -12.69
C LEU A 217 21.35 30.90 -12.90
N VAL A 218 20.89 31.95 -13.60
CA VAL A 218 19.48 32.12 -13.95
C VAL A 218 19.01 30.99 -14.87
N GLU A 219 19.78 30.63 -15.89
CA GLU A 219 19.47 29.50 -16.78
C GLU A 219 19.49 28.16 -16.03
N ALA A 220 20.42 27.97 -15.09
CA ALA A 220 20.44 26.80 -14.21
C ALA A 220 19.21 26.74 -13.30
N SER A 221 18.70 27.89 -12.82
CA SER A 221 17.47 27.95 -12.00
C SER A 221 16.22 27.61 -12.83
N LYS A 222 16.09 28.17 -14.04
CA LYS A 222 15.00 27.86 -14.99
C LYS A 222 15.01 26.40 -15.42
N THR A 223 16.18 25.84 -15.70
CA THR A 223 16.29 24.40 -16.04
C THR A 223 15.91 23.50 -14.87
N LYS A 224 16.14 23.91 -13.61
CA LYS A 224 15.64 23.18 -12.44
C LYS A 224 14.10 23.26 -12.35
N ILE A 225 13.53 24.46 -12.49
CA ILE A 225 12.07 24.66 -12.43
C ILE A 225 11.36 23.87 -13.54
N THR A 226 11.83 23.98 -14.78
CA THR A 226 11.26 23.23 -15.92
C THR A 226 11.36 21.71 -15.75
N ARG A 227 12.43 21.18 -15.13
CA ARG A 227 12.53 19.75 -14.79
C ARG A 227 11.48 19.34 -13.75
N VAL A 228 11.24 20.16 -12.73
CA VAL A 228 10.22 19.89 -11.71
C VAL A 228 8.82 19.96 -12.32
N VAL A 229 8.55 20.98 -13.14
CA VAL A 229 7.27 21.13 -13.86
C VAL A 229 7.00 19.90 -14.74
N LYS A 230 7.99 19.42 -15.52
CA LYS A 230 7.82 18.20 -16.34
C LYS A 230 7.49 16.96 -15.51
N LYS A 231 8.10 16.82 -14.31
CA LYS A 231 7.76 15.73 -13.39
C LYS A 231 6.33 15.85 -12.87
N LEU A 232 5.89 17.05 -12.51
CA LEU A 232 4.53 17.30 -12.05
C LEU A 232 3.50 17.08 -13.16
N GLU A 233 3.80 17.49 -14.39
CA GLU A 233 2.96 17.25 -15.58
C GLU A 233 2.79 15.75 -15.84
N HIS A 234 3.86 14.96 -15.69
CA HIS A 234 3.78 13.51 -15.80
C HIS A 234 2.88 12.89 -14.71
N LYS A 235 3.04 13.32 -13.45
CA LYS A 235 2.17 12.88 -12.34
C LYS A 235 0.71 13.27 -12.59
N LEU A 236 0.47 14.46 -13.10
CA LEU A 236 -0.87 14.95 -13.47
C LEU A 236 -1.48 14.07 -14.56
N PHE A 237 -0.72 13.71 -15.59
CA PHE A 237 -1.20 12.81 -16.65
C PHE A 237 -1.64 11.44 -16.09
N ILE A 238 -0.84 10.86 -15.19
CA ILE A 238 -1.18 9.59 -14.52
C ILE A 238 -2.43 9.76 -13.66
N ALA A 239 -2.52 10.82 -12.86
CA ALA A 239 -3.66 11.10 -11.99
C ALA A 239 -4.95 11.32 -12.79
N GLN A 240 -4.89 12.04 -13.91
CA GLN A 240 -6.02 12.24 -14.83
C GLN A 240 -6.48 10.92 -15.46
N SER A 241 -5.55 10.04 -15.86
CA SER A 241 -5.87 8.70 -16.36
C SER A 241 -6.56 7.85 -15.29
N LYS A 242 -6.05 7.86 -14.06
CA LYS A 242 -6.68 7.20 -12.89
C LYS A 242 -8.08 7.76 -12.62
N ARG A 243 -8.27 9.09 -12.69
CA ARG A 243 -9.57 9.76 -12.53
C ARG A 243 -10.56 9.32 -13.62
N SER A 244 -10.16 9.30 -14.88
CA SER A 244 -11.03 8.86 -15.99
C SER A 244 -11.46 7.40 -15.84
N LYS A 245 -10.58 6.52 -15.37
CA LYS A 245 -10.96 5.12 -15.06
C LYS A 245 -11.97 5.04 -13.92
N ALA A 246 -11.77 5.80 -12.84
CA ALA A 246 -12.72 5.85 -11.74
C ALA A 246 -14.08 6.42 -12.18
N ASP A 247 -14.09 7.41 -13.06
CA ASP A 247 -15.31 7.98 -13.64
C ASP A 247 -16.10 6.94 -14.46
N LYS A 248 -15.40 6.14 -15.29
CA LYS A 248 -16.01 5.03 -16.03
C LYS A 248 -16.60 3.97 -15.10
N GLU A 249 -15.91 3.63 -14.01
CA GLU A 249 -16.42 2.70 -13.00
C GLU A 249 -17.69 3.24 -12.33
N LEU A 250 -17.70 4.52 -11.98
CA LEU A 250 -18.89 5.19 -11.43
C LEU A 250 -20.03 5.27 -12.44
N ALA A 251 -19.75 5.52 -13.72
CA ALA A 251 -20.74 5.55 -14.78
C ALA A 251 -21.41 4.18 -14.93
N LYS A 252 -20.66 3.08 -14.97
CA LYS A 252 -21.22 1.71 -14.98
C LYS A 252 -22.13 1.45 -13.78
N ILE A 253 -21.73 1.89 -12.59
CA ILE A 253 -22.56 1.77 -11.38
C ILE A 253 -23.84 2.59 -11.51
N ARG A 254 -23.76 3.82 -12.05
CA ARG A 254 -24.93 4.68 -12.26
C ARG A 254 -25.88 4.11 -13.32
N GLU A 255 -25.36 3.55 -14.41
CA GLU A 255 -26.15 2.92 -15.49
C GLU A 255 -26.94 1.71 -14.97
N SER A 256 -26.36 0.93 -14.05
CA SER A 256 -27.06 -0.18 -13.41
C SER A 256 -28.19 0.24 -12.45
N TRP A 257 -28.28 1.54 -12.14
CA TRP A 257 -29.28 2.08 -11.22
C TRP A 257 -30.38 2.80 -12.00
N LEU A 258 -31.57 2.19 -12.01
CA LEU A 258 -32.79 2.82 -12.50
C LEU A 258 -33.67 3.14 -11.29
N PRO A 259 -33.82 4.43 -10.92
CA PRO A 259 -34.78 4.82 -9.90
C PRO A 259 -36.19 4.35 -10.28
N ALA A 260 -36.94 3.82 -9.32
CA ALA A 260 -38.33 3.44 -9.52
C ALA A 260 -39.25 4.68 -9.64
N GLY A 261 -39.67 5.03 -10.87
CA GLY A 261 -40.67 6.06 -11.25
C GLY A 261 -41.50 6.69 -10.10
N ALA A 262 -41.62 8.03 -10.05
CA ALA A 262 -42.41 8.70 -9.00
C ALA A 262 -43.85 8.16 -9.00
N PRO A 263 -44.44 7.83 -7.85
CA PRO A 263 -45.82 7.38 -7.80
C PRO A 263 -46.74 8.50 -8.32
N GLU A 264 -47.64 8.15 -9.23
CA GLU A 264 -48.58 9.11 -9.88
C GLU A 264 -49.58 9.73 -8.89
N ASP A 265 -49.86 9.04 -7.77
CA ASP A 265 -50.81 9.48 -6.75
C ASP A 265 -50.08 9.96 -5.48
N GLN A 266 -49.75 11.25 -5.40
CA GLN A 266 -49.24 11.87 -4.18
C GLN A 266 -50.40 12.28 -3.25
N GLU A 267 -50.58 11.56 -2.15
CA GLU A 267 -51.46 12.02 -1.06
C GLU A 267 -50.95 13.36 -0.50
N THR A 268 -51.84 14.36 -0.43
CA THR A 268 -51.51 15.65 0.17
C THR A 268 -51.78 15.63 1.67
N ILE A 269 -50.73 15.78 2.47
CA ILE A 269 -50.81 15.94 3.93
C ILE A 269 -51.15 17.39 4.26
N THR A 270 -52.06 17.59 5.22
CA THR A 270 -52.36 18.92 5.75
C THR A 270 -51.24 19.42 6.68
N ASP A 271 -51.09 20.74 6.80
CA ASP A 271 -50.05 21.34 7.65
C ASP A 271 -50.23 20.97 9.14
N GLU A 272 -51.47 20.78 9.59
CA GLU A 272 -51.79 20.35 10.96
C GLU A 272 -51.29 18.92 11.24
N GLU A 273 -51.57 18.00 10.31
CA GLU A 273 -51.08 16.62 10.36
C GLU A 273 -49.54 16.59 10.33
N ARG A 274 -48.91 17.42 9.49
CA ARG A 274 -47.43 17.53 9.42
C ARG A 274 -46.83 17.93 10.76
N VAL A 275 -47.39 18.93 11.43
CA VAL A 275 -46.92 19.37 12.76
C VAL A 275 -47.12 18.27 13.82
N MET A 276 -48.26 17.58 13.79
CA MET A 276 -48.56 16.47 14.68
C MET A 276 -47.58 15.32 14.50
N PHE A 277 -47.39 14.85 13.26
CA PHE A 277 -46.48 13.76 12.92
C PHE A 277 -45.03 14.10 13.23
N ARG A 278 -44.59 15.33 12.98
CA ARG A 278 -43.27 15.81 13.38
C ARG A 278 -43.05 15.64 14.89
N ARG A 279 -44.01 16.08 15.71
CA ARG A 279 -43.92 15.99 17.18
C ARG A 279 -43.91 14.54 17.67
N VAL A 280 -44.69 13.66 17.05
CA VAL A 280 -44.69 12.23 17.37
C VAL A 280 -43.37 11.59 16.94
N GLY A 281 -42.94 11.78 15.69
CA GLY A 281 -41.72 11.22 15.12
C GLY A 281 -40.46 11.57 15.89
N LEU A 282 -40.33 12.82 16.37
CA LEU A 282 -39.18 13.21 17.20
C LEU A 282 -39.15 12.48 18.55
N ARG A 283 -40.30 12.25 19.19
CA ARG A 283 -40.41 11.53 20.48
C ARG A 283 -40.25 10.01 20.34
N MET A 284 -40.34 9.47 19.14
CA MET A 284 -40.16 8.03 18.92
C MET A 284 -38.77 7.58 19.35
N LYS A 285 -38.69 6.53 20.17
CA LYS A 285 -37.41 5.90 20.54
C LYS A 285 -36.74 5.15 19.37
N PRO A 286 -37.44 4.31 18.60
CA PRO A 286 -36.80 3.56 17.51
C PRO A 286 -36.50 4.46 16.32
N TYR A 287 -35.38 4.18 15.67
CA TYR A 287 -34.91 4.87 14.48
C TYR A 287 -34.03 3.96 13.62
N LEU A 288 -33.96 4.26 12.34
CA LEU A 288 -33.09 3.58 11.38
C LEU A 288 -31.81 4.41 11.18
N PRO A 289 -30.62 3.84 11.42
CA PRO A 289 -29.38 4.54 11.12
C PRO A 289 -29.07 4.54 9.62
N LEU A 290 -28.94 5.72 9.02
CA LEU A 290 -28.38 5.88 7.68
C LEU A 290 -26.87 6.06 7.80
N GLY A 291 -26.13 5.03 7.39
CA GLY A 291 -24.68 5.01 7.42
C GLY A 291 -24.04 5.59 6.15
N ILE A 292 -22.72 5.42 6.04
CA ILE A 292 -21.92 5.87 4.90
C ILE A 292 -22.37 5.30 3.53
N ARG A 293 -23.05 4.16 3.53
CA ARG A 293 -23.51 3.47 2.31
C ARG A 293 -24.68 4.19 1.62
N GLY A 294 -25.29 5.16 2.31
CA GLY A 294 -26.49 5.82 1.81
C GLY A 294 -27.70 4.88 1.80
N VAL A 295 -28.57 5.09 0.82
CA VAL A 295 -29.82 4.35 0.63
C VAL A 295 -29.55 3.10 -0.21
N PHE A 296 -29.93 1.93 0.32
CA PHE A 296 -29.83 0.63 -0.33
C PHE A 296 -31.08 -0.19 -0.01
N ASP A 297 -31.26 -1.34 -0.67
CA ASP A 297 -32.45 -2.18 -0.58
C ASP A 297 -32.93 -2.46 0.86
N GLY A 298 -32.01 -2.82 1.76
CA GLY A 298 -32.28 -3.09 3.17
C GLY A 298 -32.75 -1.87 3.97
N VAL A 299 -32.46 -0.65 3.52
CA VAL A 299 -32.99 0.57 4.18
C VAL A 299 -34.49 0.67 3.93
N ILE A 300 -34.91 0.51 2.68
CA ILE A 300 -36.32 0.56 2.27
C ILE A 300 -37.09 -0.60 2.91
N GLU A 301 -36.49 -1.79 2.94
CA GLU A 301 -37.08 -2.93 3.64
C GLU A 301 -37.35 -2.63 5.11
N ASN A 302 -36.35 -2.06 5.80
CA ASN A 302 -36.50 -1.67 7.20
C ASN A 302 -37.58 -0.60 7.40
N MET A 303 -37.75 0.33 6.45
CA MET A 303 -38.82 1.32 6.49
C MET A 303 -40.19 0.64 6.43
N HIS A 304 -40.41 -0.26 5.48
CA HIS A 304 -41.66 -1.02 5.36
C HIS A 304 -41.93 -1.93 6.57
N LEU A 305 -40.88 -2.53 7.16
CA LEU A 305 -41.01 -3.31 8.39
C LEU A 305 -41.44 -2.45 9.59
N HIS A 306 -40.94 -1.22 9.69
CA HIS A 306 -41.41 -0.28 10.71
C HIS A 306 -42.85 0.15 10.45
N TRP A 307 -43.22 0.38 9.19
CA TRP A 307 -44.58 0.76 8.81
C TRP A 307 -45.64 -0.32 9.05
N LYS A 308 -45.20 -1.58 9.23
CA LYS A 308 -46.07 -2.70 9.66
C LYS A 308 -46.73 -2.44 11.01
N HIS A 309 -46.02 -1.81 11.94
CA HIS A 309 -46.48 -1.64 13.32
C HIS A 309 -46.59 -0.16 13.75
N ARG A 310 -46.21 0.77 12.87
CA ARG A 310 -46.16 2.22 13.14
C ARG A 310 -46.55 2.96 11.87
N GLU A 311 -47.01 4.19 12.01
CA GLU A 311 -47.33 5.02 10.84
C GLU A 311 -46.16 5.91 10.41
N LEU A 312 -45.19 6.09 11.31
CA LEU A 312 -44.02 6.93 11.14
C LEU A 312 -42.73 6.12 11.21
N VAL A 313 -41.75 6.56 10.43
CA VAL A 313 -40.37 6.07 10.46
C VAL A 313 -39.45 7.26 10.69
N LYS A 314 -38.54 7.12 11.65
CA LYS A 314 -37.47 8.07 11.89
C LYS A 314 -36.16 7.48 11.38
N LEU A 315 -35.51 8.14 10.44
CA LEU A 315 -34.14 7.82 10.02
C LEU A 315 -33.17 8.85 10.60
N ILE A 316 -31.96 8.42 10.96
CA ILE A 316 -30.89 9.33 11.42
C ILE A 316 -29.71 9.23 10.47
N SER A 317 -29.42 10.32 9.76
CA SER A 317 -28.20 10.48 8.96
C SER A 317 -27.14 11.25 9.74
N LYS A 318 -25.87 10.82 9.64
CA LYS A 318 -24.71 11.50 10.23
C LYS A 318 -23.99 12.44 9.25
N GLN A 319 -24.58 12.71 8.08
CA GLN A 319 -24.01 13.65 7.11
C GLN A 319 -23.98 15.07 7.66
N LYS A 320 -23.00 15.86 7.21
CA LYS A 320 -22.79 17.24 7.66
C LYS A 320 -23.68 18.21 6.87
N ASP A 321 -23.78 17.99 5.57
CA ASP A 321 -24.40 18.90 4.63
C ASP A 321 -25.91 18.66 4.52
N ILE A 322 -26.68 19.74 4.65
CA ILE A 322 -28.14 19.67 4.60
C ILE A 322 -28.64 19.35 3.19
N GLU A 323 -27.99 19.88 2.16
CA GLU A 323 -28.34 19.65 0.75
C GLU A 323 -28.28 18.15 0.40
N PHE A 324 -27.23 17.47 0.85
CA PHE A 324 -27.08 16.03 0.67
C PHE A 324 -28.18 15.25 1.40
N VAL A 325 -28.55 15.69 2.60
CA VAL A 325 -29.64 15.07 3.38
C VAL A 325 -30.99 15.30 2.69
N GLU A 326 -31.22 16.46 2.09
CA GLU A 326 -32.42 16.74 1.29
C GLU A 326 -32.47 15.87 0.03
N GLU A 327 -31.36 15.70 -0.69
CA GLU A 327 -31.29 14.80 -1.84
C GLU A 327 -31.55 13.35 -1.45
N THR A 328 -30.94 12.91 -0.35
CA THR A 328 -31.20 11.59 0.24
C THR A 328 -32.67 11.45 0.62
N ALA A 329 -33.27 12.52 1.13
CA ALA A 329 -34.68 12.51 1.51
C ALA A 329 -35.61 12.40 0.29
N ARG A 330 -35.34 13.16 -0.78
CA ARG A 330 -36.07 13.03 -2.05
C ARG A 330 -35.93 11.62 -2.63
N PHE A 331 -34.73 11.04 -2.55
CA PHE A 331 -34.48 9.69 -3.05
C PHE A 331 -35.24 8.62 -2.23
N LEU A 332 -35.26 8.76 -0.90
CA LEU A 332 -36.04 7.87 -0.04
C LEU A 332 -37.53 7.99 -0.27
N GLU A 333 -38.06 9.20 -0.48
CA GLU A 333 -39.47 9.43 -0.83
C GLU A 333 -39.84 8.69 -2.12
N TYR A 334 -38.98 8.77 -3.12
CA TYR A 334 -39.16 8.13 -4.41
C TYR A 334 -39.17 6.60 -4.34
N GLU A 335 -38.18 6.01 -3.64
CA GLU A 335 -38.05 4.54 -3.57
C GLU A 335 -38.97 3.88 -2.54
N SER A 336 -39.27 4.55 -1.43
CA SER A 336 -40.15 4.00 -0.39
C SER A 336 -41.63 4.31 -0.62
N GLY A 337 -41.94 5.32 -1.44
CA GLY A 337 -43.29 5.88 -1.58
C GLY A 337 -43.82 6.56 -0.32
N GLY A 338 -42.98 6.75 0.71
CA GLY A 338 -43.34 7.41 1.95
C GLY A 338 -43.30 8.92 1.82
N ILE A 339 -44.21 9.61 2.49
CA ILE A 339 -44.34 11.07 2.45
C ILE A 339 -43.35 11.69 3.43
N LEU A 340 -42.50 12.58 2.94
CA LEU A 340 -41.56 13.33 3.78
C LEU A 340 -42.33 14.31 4.68
N ILE A 341 -42.20 14.16 6.01
CA ILE A 341 -42.82 15.04 6.99
C ILE A 341 -41.91 16.24 7.29
N ASP A 342 -40.68 15.97 7.74
CA ASP A 342 -39.72 17.01 8.12
C ASP A 342 -38.27 16.46 8.20
N ILE A 343 -37.30 17.36 8.02
CA ILE A 343 -35.86 17.12 8.21
C ILE A 343 -35.39 17.98 9.40
N VAL A 344 -35.09 17.34 10.53
CA VAL A 344 -34.78 18.03 11.79
C VAL A 344 -33.35 17.78 12.21
N ARG A 345 -32.59 18.84 12.48
CA ARG A 345 -31.26 18.72 13.08
C ARG A 345 -31.35 18.26 14.54
N VAL A 346 -30.64 17.19 14.87
CA VAL A 346 -30.58 16.56 16.20
C VAL A 346 -29.13 16.38 16.65
N PRO A 347 -28.84 16.14 17.96
CA PRO A 347 -27.47 15.95 18.42
C PRO A 347 -26.73 14.78 17.74
N LYS A 348 -27.46 13.79 17.22
CA LYS A 348 -26.92 12.63 16.51
C LYS A 348 -26.78 12.82 14.98
N GLY A 349 -27.04 14.03 14.45
CA GLY A 349 -27.00 14.34 13.01
C GLY A 349 -28.31 14.98 12.53
N TYR A 350 -28.87 14.46 11.43
CA TYR A 350 -30.18 14.87 10.92
C TYR A 350 -31.19 13.74 11.06
N ALA A 351 -32.34 14.05 11.64
CA ALA A 351 -33.49 13.15 11.73
C ALA A 351 -34.42 13.42 10.55
N ILE A 352 -34.65 12.40 9.73
CA ILE A 352 -35.59 12.45 8.60
C ILE A 352 -36.81 11.65 9.00
N ILE A 353 -38.00 12.27 8.96
CA ILE A 353 -39.24 11.64 9.40
C ILE A 353 -40.13 11.39 8.18
N TYR A 354 -40.50 10.13 7.98
CA TYR A 354 -41.43 9.72 6.94
C TYR A 354 -42.74 9.19 7.51
N TYR A 355 -43.82 9.49 6.81
CA TYR A 355 -45.14 8.93 7.02
C TYR A 355 -45.49 7.98 5.88
N ARG A 356 -46.12 6.84 6.21
CA ARG A 356 -46.41 5.79 5.22
C ARG A 356 -47.51 6.16 4.20
N GLY A 357 -48.43 7.07 4.54
CA GLY A 357 -49.65 7.33 3.77
C GLY A 357 -50.90 6.63 4.33
N LYS A 358 -52.09 7.17 4.08
CA LYS A 358 -53.37 6.55 4.48
C LYS A 358 -53.69 5.35 3.61
N ASN A 359 -53.29 5.38 2.35
CA ASN A 359 -53.45 4.31 1.35
C ASN A 359 -52.28 3.33 1.33
N TYR A 360 -51.43 3.31 2.35
CA TYR A 360 -50.29 2.41 2.39
C TYR A 360 -50.71 0.95 2.31
N GLN A 361 -50.28 0.27 1.25
CA GLN A 361 -50.35 -1.17 1.11
C GLN A 361 -48.94 -1.74 1.14
N ARG A 362 -48.72 -2.76 1.97
CA ARG A 362 -47.40 -3.40 2.07
C ARG A 362 -47.07 -4.01 0.70
N PRO A 363 -45.95 -3.62 0.06
CA PRO A 363 -45.51 -4.25 -1.18
C PRO A 363 -45.30 -5.75 -0.98
N ILE A 364 -45.62 -6.56 -2.00
CA ILE A 364 -45.40 -8.02 -1.99
C ILE A 364 -43.90 -8.32 -1.88
N SER A 365 -43.07 -7.57 -2.61
CA SER A 365 -41.61 -7.55 -2.45
C SER A 365 -41.20 -6.33 -1.65
N ILE A 366 -40.79 -6.55 -0.40
CA ILE A 366 -40.39 -5.47 0.52
C ILE A 366 -39.01 -4.90 0.17
N ARG A 367 -38.16 -5.72 -0.46
CA ARG A 367 -36.91 -5.26 -1.06
C ARG A 367 -37.19 -4.79 -2.49
N PRO A 368 -36.95 -3.51 -2.81
CA PRO A 368 -37.09 -3.03 -4.18
C PRO A 368 -35.92 -3.56 -5.02
N ARG A 369 -36.23 -4.03 -6.24
CA ARG A 369 -35.23 -4.53 -7.19
C ARG A 369 -34.42 -3.42 -7.88
N SER A 370 -34.87 -2.17 -7.76
CA SER A 370 -34.20 -0.96 -8.27
C SER A 370 -32.93 -0.61 -7.50
N LEU A 371 -32.85 -0.96 -6.22
CA LEU A 371 -31.77 -0.57 -5.33
C LEU A 371 -30.63 -1.59 -5.27
N PRO A 372 -29.40 -1.13 -4.97
CA PRO A 372 -28.27 -2.02 -4.76
C PRO A 372 -28.47 -2.85 -3.49
N SER A 373 -27.81 -4.00 -3.44
CA SER A 373 -27.57 -4.70 -2.19
C SER A 373 -26.62 -3.92 -1.28
N LYS A 374 -26.63 -4.22 0.02
CA LYS A 374 -25.72 -3.65 1.04
C LYS A 374 -24.24 -3.64 0.62
N ALA A 375 -23.78 -4.72 -0.04
CA ALA A 375 -22.41 -4.86 -0.52
C ALA A 375 -22.12 -3.95 -1.73
N ARG A 376 -23.01 -3.96 -2.73
CA ARG A 376 -22.90 -3.11 -3.93
C ARG A 376 -22.97 -1.61 -3.56
N ALA A 377 -23.78 -1.23 -2.59
CA ALA A 377 -23.86 0.13 -2.06
C ALA A 377 -22.53 0.57 -1.41
N LEU A 378 -21.86 -0.31 -0.65
CA LEU A 378 -20.54 -0.01 -0.11
C LEU A 378 -19.48 0.13 -1.20
N LYS A 379 -19.52 -0.72 -2.23
CA LYS A 379 -18.62 -0.63 -3.39
C LYS A 379 -18.79 0.72 -4.10
N ARG A 380 -20.04 1.14 -4.33
CA ARG A 380 -20.36 2.46 -4.88
C ARG A 380 -19.78 3.59 -4.03
N TRP A 381 -19.98 3.55 -2.72
CA TRP A 381 -19.45 4.58 -1.82
C TRP A 381 -17.91 4.65 -1.89
N LYS A 382 -17.21 3.51 -1.87
CA LYS A 382 -15.75 3.47 -2.00
C LYS A 382 -15.29 4.03 -3.36
N ALA A 383 -15.98 3.71 -4.44
CA ALA A 383 -15.68 4.24 -5.77
C ALA A 383 -15.87 5.76 -5.83
N LEU A 384 -16.92 6.29 -5.20
CA LEU A 384 -17.20 7.72 -5.13
C LEU A 384 -16.11 8.46 -4.35
N GLN A 385 -15.73 7.93 -3.18
CA GLN A 385 -14.64 8.47 -2.37
C GLN A 385 -13.30 8.48 -3.10
N LYS A 386 -12.99 7.40 -3.84
CA LYS A 386 -11.78 7.33 -4.67
C LYS A 386 -11.80 8.40 -5.78
N TYR A 387 -12.96 8.62 -6.41
CA TYR A 387 -13.11 9.65 -7.44
C TYR A 387 -12.96 11.06 -6.88
N GLU A 388 -13.57 11.35 -5.72
CA GLU A 388 -13.44 12.65 -5.04
C GLU A 388 -11.98 12.94 -4.67
N ALA A 389 -11.30 11.99 -4.01
CA ALA A 389 -9.89 12.13 -3.65
C ALA A 389 -8.97 12.33 -4.87
N LEU A 390 -9.22 11.60 -5.97
CA LEU A 390 -8.47 11.78 -7.22
C LEU A 390 -8.75 13.14 -7.86
N THR A 391 -9.96 13.67 -7.74
CA THR A 391 -10.34 14.98 -8.28
C THR A 391 -9.65 16.10 -7.52
N GLU A 392 -9.64 16.02 -6.19
CA GLU A 392 -8.89 16.95 -5.32
C GLU A 392 -7.39 16.91 -5.66
N HIS A 393 -6.78 15.73 -5.70
CA HIS A 393 -5.36 15.58 -6.03
C HIS A 393 -5.01 16.11 -7.44
N VAL A 394 -5.86 15.89 -8.45
CA VAL A 394 -5.67 16.48 -9.78
C VAL A 394 -5.72 18.01 -9.70
N SER A 395 -6.66 18.58 -8.95
CA SER A 395 -6.76 20.03 -8.78
C SER A 395 -5.55 20.64 -8.06
N GLU A 396 -5.01 19.94 -7.05
CA GLU A 396 -3.79 20.32 -6.34
C GLU A 396 -2.57 20.29 -7.27
N LEU A 397 -2.42 19.24 -8.08
CA LEU A 397 -1.37 19.15 -9.09
C LEU A 397 -1.49 20.26 -10.14
N GLU A 398 -2.69 20.57 -10.61
CA GLU A 398 -2.91 21.66 -11.56
C GLU A 398 -2.53 23.02 -10.96
N ASN A 399 -2.87 23.26 -9.70
CA ASN A 399 -2.55 24.50 -9.01
C ASN A 399 -1.04 24.64 -8.74
N THR A 400 -0.37 23.57 -8.32
CA THR A 400 1.09 23.57 -8.11
C THR A 400 1.85 23.79 -9.42
N ILE A 401 1.42 23.17 -10.53
CA ILE A 401 2.00 23.41 -11.85
C ILE A 401 1.83 24.88 -12.28
N LYS A 402 0.64 25.47 -12.07
CA LYS A 402 0.39 26.89 -12.36
C LYS A 402 1.31 27.80 -11.54
N GLN A 403 1.49 27.52 -10.25
CA GLN A 403 2.39 28.29 -9.38
C GLN A 403 3.86 28.19 -9.82
N MET A 404 4.34 26.98 -10.12
CA MET A 404 5.72 26.77 -10.58
C MET A 404 5.99 27.42 -11.95
N LYS A 405 5.01 27.39 -12.86
CA LYS A 405 5.10 28.09 -14.15
C LYS A 405 5.10 29.62 -13.98
N ALA A 406 4.32 30.14 -13.03
CA ALA A 406 4.34 31.58 -12.72
C ALA A 406 5.67 32.02 -12.09
N GLN A 407 6.32 31.18 -11.29
CA GLN A 407 7.68 31.44 -10.78
C GLN A 407 8.72 31.46 -11.90
N ASP A 408 8.61 30.58 -12.90
CA ASP A 408 9.48 30.57 -14.08
C ASP A 408 9.32 31.87 -14.91
N ALA A 409 8.08 32.33 -15.08
CA ALA A 409 7.76 33.59 -15.76
C ALA A 409 8.19 34.83 -14.95
N GLY A 410 8.05 34.83 -13.62
CA GLY A 410 8.52 35.93 -12.76
C GLY A 410 10.04 36.12 -12.78
N LEU A 411 10.81 35.05 -13.07
CA LEU A 411 12.26 35.12 -13.30
C LEU A 411 12.63 35.69 -14.69
N GLU A 412 11.68 35.88 -15.61
CA GLU A 412 11.89 36.60 -16.88
C GLU A 412 11.83 38.11 -16.73
N ASP A 413 10.96 38.62 -15.84
CA ASP A 413 10.71 40.05 -15.66
C ASP A 413 11.77 40.78 -14.80
N ILE A 414 12.63 40.05 -14.06
CA ILE A 414 13.74 40.63 -13.27
C ILE A 414 14.90 41.10 -14.17
N LYS A 415 14.81 40.88 -15.49
CA LYS A 415 15.83 41.31 -16.46
C LYS A 415 15.81 42.81 -16.75
N ASP A 416 14.78 43.55 -16.33
CA ASP A 416 14.59 44.95 -16.72
C ASP A 416 14.76 46.02 -15.61
N MET A 417 15.12 45.67 -14.36
CA MET A 417 15.52 46.68 -13.37
C MET A 417 16.71 46.22 -12.51
N SER A 418 17.85 46.86 -12.75
CA SER A 418 19.15 46.57 -12.15
C SER A 418 19.21 46.71 -10.63
N SER A 419 20.11 45.90 -10.04
CA SER A 419 20.95 46.20 -8.86
C SER A 419 20.27 46.23 -7.48
N GLN A 420 20.89 45.48 -6.55
CA GLN A 420 20.67 45.48 -5.09
C GLN A 420 19.51 44.63 -4.58
N ASN A 421 19.78 43.34 -4.33
CA ASN A 421 20.02 42.83 -2.97
C ASN A 421 20.25 41.32 -3.04
N SER A 422 21.36 40.90 -2.47
CA SER A 422 21.67 39.51 -2.15
C SER A 422 20.77 39.05 -1.01
N ASP A 423 19.80 38.20 -1.30
CA ASP A 423 19.24 37.28 -0.30
C ASP A 423 19.15 35.90 -0.95
N GLU A 424 19.94 34.97 -0.39
CA GLU A 424 19.86 33.54 -0.70
C GLU A 424 18.46 33.05 -0.37
N ILE A 425 17.63 32.86 -1.39
CA ILE A 425 16.43 32.04 -1.25
C ILE A 425 16.90 30.59 -1.31
N GLU A 426 17.29 30.06 -0.16
CA GLU A 426 17.26 28.61 0.08
C GLU A 426 15.84 28.13 -0.18
N LEU A 427 15.61 27.63 -1.40
CA LEU A 427 14.51 26.71 -1.67
C LEU A 427 14.85 25.41 -0.94
N HIS A 428 14.60 25.42 0.36
CA HIS A 428 14.60 24.24 1.19
C HIS A 428 13.59 23.28 0.57
N ASP A 429 14.08 22.17 0.01
CA ASP A 429 13.29 21.07 -0.51
C ASP A 429 12.51 20.44 0.65
N PRO A 430 11.18 20.61 0.76
CA PRO A 430 10.41 19.97 1.82
C PRO A 430 9.96 18.55 1.40
N PHE A 431 10.41 18.03 0.25
CA PHE A 431 9.85 16.82 -0.35
C PHE A 431 10.90 15.75 -0.65
N LEU A 432 11.86 15.59 0.28
CA LEU A 432 12.82 14.49 0.27
C LEU A 432 12.40 13.28 1.13
N GLU A 433 11.12 13.16 1.46
CA GLU A 433 10.61 12.01 2.23
C GLU A 433 9.30 11.45 1.66
N SER A 434 9.29 11.06 0.38
CA SER A 434 8.39 10.01 -0.12
C SER A 434 8.89 9.38 -1.42
N SER A 435 10.17 8.99 -1.49
CA SER A 435 10.63 8.06 -2.51
C SER A 435 10.34 6.63 -2.05
N GLN A 436 9.08 6.22 -2.13
CA GLN A 436 8.69 4.81 -2.16
C GLN A 436 7.63 4.59 -3.23
N ASP A 437 8.10 4.03 -4.34
CA ASP A 437 7.44 3.00 -5.15
C ASP A 437 5.97 3.20 -5.53
N GLU A 438 5.69 4.10 -6.47
CA GLU A 438 4.46 4.06 -7.25
C GLU A 438 4.80 4.52 -8.67
N ASP A 439 5.50 3.71 -9.48
CA ASP A 439 5.47 3.82 -10.96
C ASP A 439 6.22 2.65 -11.61
N GLU A 440 5.61 1.47 -11.64
CA GLU A 440 5.65 0.57 -12.81
C GLU A 440 4.41 -0.32 -12.75
N ASN A 441 3.33 0.11 -13.39
CA ASN A 441 2.29 -0.80 -13.87
C ASN A 441 1.70 -0.23 -15.16
N SER A 442 2.47 -0.39 -16.23
CA SER A 442 1.98 -0.28 -17.59
C SER A 442 1.30 -1.59 -17.98
N PHE A 443 -0.01 -1.50 -18.16
CA PHE A 443 -0.76 -2.12 -19.26
C PHE A 443 -0.80 -3.66 -19.34
N SER A 444 -1.85 -4.24 -18.77
CA SER A 444 -2.82 -5.16 -19.41
C SER A 444 -3.42 -6.04 -18.32
N ASP A 445 -4.68 -5.82 -17.99
CA ASP A 445 -5.56 -6.92 -17.58
C ASP A 445 -6.97 -6.55 -18.03
N ASP A 446 -7.35 -7.26 -19.08
CA ASP A 446 -8.70 -7.54 -19.50
C ASP A 446 -9.12 -8.72 -18.60
N ASP A 447 -9.73 -8.42 -17.45
CA ASP A 447 -10.37 -9.42 -16.61
C ASP A 447 -11.86 -9.05 -16.50
N ASP A 448 -12.59 -9.68 -17.41
CA ASP A 448 -14.00 -10.00 -17.33
C ASP A 448 -14.20 -10.85 -16.06
N TYR A 449 -14.67 -10.22 -14.98
CA TYR A 449 -15.12 -10.98 -13.80
C TYR A 449 -16.53 -11.47 -14.09
N GLU A 450 -16.60 -12.68 -14.62
CA GLU A 450 -17.77 -13.54 -14.50
C GLU A 450 -18.16 -13.68 -13.02
N ASP A 451 -19.48 -13.68 -12.86
CA ASP A 451 -20.29 -13.76 -11.66
C ASP A 451 -20.14 -15.16 -11.05
N ASP A 452 -19.55 -15.27 -9.86
CA ASP A 452 -19.74 -16.45 -8.99
C ASP A 452 -20.36 -15.93 -7.68
N ASP A 453 -21.69 -16.02 -7.65
CA ASP A 453 -22.52 -16.01 -6.44
C ASP A 453 -22.12 -17.23 -5.59
N ASP A 454 -21.34 -17.02 -4.54
CA ASP A 454 -21.29 -17.94 -3.40
C ASP A 454 -22.03 -17.28 -2.23
N ASP A 455 -23.29 -17.69 -2.07
CA ASP A 455 -24.11 -17.53 -0.89
C ASP A 455 -23.39 -18.15 0.32
N LEU A 456 -22.78 -17.30 1.15
CA LEU A 456 -22.42 -17.67 2.52
C LEU A 456 -23.52 -17.16 3.45
N GLU A 457 -24.41 -18.10 3.82
CA GLU A 457 -25.28 -18.00 4.97
C GLU A 457 -24.41 -17.86 6.23
N ASP A 458 -24.32 -16.64 6.77
CA ASP A 458 -23.78 -16.41 8.11
C ASP A 458 -24.85 -16.86 9.13
N GLU A 459 -24.67 -18.05 9.71
CA GLU A 459 -25.33 -18.46 10.95
C GLU A 459 -24.72 -17.65 12.11
N ASP A 460 -25.47 -16.66 12.61
CA ASP A 460 -25.15 -16.00 13.88
C ASP A 460 -25.54 -16.95 15.04
N GLU A 461 -24.53 -17.53 15.72
CA GLU A 461 -24.69 -18.14 17.05
C GLU A 461 -24.93 -17.01 18.08
N ASP A 462 -26.15 -16.98 18.63
CA ASP A 462 -26.52 -16.16 19.78
C ASP A 462 -25.82 -16.69 21.04
N ASP A 463 -24.84 -15.94 21.55
CA ASP A 463 -24.40 -16.04 22.95
C ASP A 463 -25.45 -15.32 23.83
N GLU A 464 -26.34 -16.09 24.46
CA GLU A 464 -27.21 -15.66 25.55
C GLU A 464 -26.39 -15.52 26.85
N ASP A 465 -26.16 -14.27 27.26
CA ASP A 465 -25.97 -13.91 28.67
C ASP A 465 -27.32 -13.45 29.24
N GLU A 466 -28.07 -14.35 29.89
CA GLU A 466 -28.83 -14.10 31.14
C GLU A 466 -29.35 -15.40 31.79
#